data_AF-A0A2N1Y3V7-F1
#
_entry.id   AF-A0A2N1Y3V7-F1
#
_cell.length_a   1.000
_cell.length_b   1.000
_cell.length_c   1.000
_cell.angle_alpha   90.00
_cell.angle_beta   90.00
_cell.angle_gamma   90.00
#
_symmetry.space_group_name_H-M   'P 1'
#
loop_
_entity.id
_entity.type
_entity.pdbx_description
1 polymer ?
#
loop_
_entity_poly.entity_id
_entity_poly.type
_entity_poly.pdbx_seq_one_letter_code
_entity_poly.pdbx_strand_id
1 'polypeptide(L)'
;MNRTIANAVGFQIVWFASVAGAGHGMGWSGPLAALLFAAWVLGEKRTRSADLWLLVRALPIGYASDSLWVACGWMQFAEPWPGLPLAPIWILALWTGFVLSINHSLSFLHGRPWLAALLGAIFGPAAYYAAANGFNATRFELDLPVMLLLLAMVWAVLLPLILTMSARHQALQRMPTVAIPTGEEQ
;
A
#
# COMPACT_ATOMS: atom_id res chain seq x y z
N MET A 1 7.84 9.98 20.58
CA MET A 1 7.30 8.77 19.92
C MET A 1 8.23 8.40 18.77
N ASN A 2 8.65 7.13 18.66
CA ASN A 2 9.44 6.67 17.52
C ASN A 2 8.62 6.86 16.23
N ARG A 3 9.17 7.54 15.22
CA ARG A 3 8.46 7.88 13.97
C ARG A 3 7.99 6.64 13.20
N THR A 4 8.74 5.55 13.28
CA THR A 4 8.35 4.23 12.78
C THR A 4 7.03 3.77 13.40
N ILE A 5 6.88 3.90 14.72
CA ILE A 5 5.64 3.54 15.44
C ILE A 5 4.51 4.49 15.06
N ALA A 6 4.77 5.80 15.00
CA ALA A 6 3.78 6.79 14.59
C ALA A 6 3.22 6.50 13.19
N ASN A 7 4.09 6.11 12.25
CA ASN A 7 3.69 5.73 10.89
C ASN A 7 2.88 4.44 10.87
N ALA A 8 3.28 3.42 11.65
CA ALA A 8 2.50 2.19 11.79
C ALA A 8 1.09 2.47 12.32
N VAL A 9 0.99 3.25 13.41
CA VAL A 9 -0.30 3.65 14.00
C VAL A 9 -1.14 4.46 13.01
N GLY A 10 -0.53 5.42 12.31
CA GLY A 10 -1.24 6.21 11.31
C GLY A 10 -1.77 5.37 10.15
N PHE A 11 -1.00 4.39 9.67
CA PHE A 11 -1.49 3.45 8.66
C PHE A 11 -2.64 2.58 9.19
N GLN A 12 -2.57 2.11 10.45
CA GLN A 12 -3.70 1.38 11.06
C GLN A 12 -4.95 2.26 11.16
N ILE A 13 -4.82 3.55 11.49
CA ILE A 13 -5.96 4.50 11.49
C ILE A 13 -6.57 4.61 10.09
N VAL A 14 -5.74 4.74 9.04
CA VAL A 14 -6.21 4.73 7.64
C VAL A 14 -6.94 3.42 7.34
N TRP A 15 -6.39 2.30 7.80
CA TRP A 15 -6.99 0.98 7.60
C TRP A 15 -8.38 0.88 8.23
N PHE A 16 -8.49 1.16 9.53
CA PHE A 16 -9.77 1.12 10.24
C PHE A 16 -10.77 2.13 9.68
N ALA A 17 -10.35 3.36 9.38
CA ALA A 17 -11.21 4.38 8.81
C ALA A 17 -11.75 3.97 7.43
N SER A 18 -10.96 3.26 6.62
CA SER A 18 -11.39 2.80 5.29
C SER A 18 -12.32 1.60 5.40
N VAL A 19 -11.90 0.57 6.13
CA VAL A 19 -12.60 -0.72 6.21
C VAL A 19 -13.86 -0.63 7.06
N ALA A 20 -13.77 -0.11 8.28
CA ALA A 20 -14.95 0.08 9.13
C ALA A 20 -15.88 1.15 8.57
N GLY A 21 -15.32 2.18 7.93
CA GLY A 21 -16.09 3.21 7.23
C GLY A 21 -16.94 2.63 6.11
N ALA A 22 -16.32 1.93 5.17
CA ALA A 22 -17.01 1.27 4.06
C ALA A 22 -18.07 0.28 4.56
N GLY A 23 -17.77 -0.51 5.58
CA GLY A 23 -18.71 -1.43 6.22
C GLY A 23 -19.96 -0.77 6.82
N HIS A 24 -19.87 0.51 7.21
CA HIS A 24 -20.98 1.30 7.77
C HIS A 24 -21.57 2.31 6.77
N GLY A 25 -21.29 2.19 5.48
CA GLY A 25 -21.83 3.12 4.47
C GLY A 25 -21.11 4.46 4.37
N MET A 26 -19.91 4.58 4.93
CA MET A 26 -19.09 5.80 4.94
C MET A 26 -17.87 5.66 4.02
N GLY A 27 -18.07 5.48 2.72
CA GLY A 27 -16.96 5.32 1.75
C GLY A 27 -15.96 6.49 1.70
N TRP A 28 -16.29 7.65 2.29
CA TRP A 28 -15.46 8.85 2.35
C TRP A 28 -14.46 8.88 3.52
N SER A 29 -14.66 8.09 4.59
CA SER A 29 -13.79 8.17 5.78
C SER A 29 -12.37 7.66 5.52
N GLY A 30 -12.23 6.65 4.66
CA GLY A 30 -10.93 6.17 4.18
C GLY A 30 -10.14 7.26 3.46
N PRO A 31 -10.68 7.86 2.37
CA PRO A 31 -10.05 8.99 1.68
C PRO A 31 -9.65 10.15 2.60
N LEU A 32 -10.52 10.53 3.55
CA LEU A 32 -10.19 11.58 4.53
C LEU A 32 -8.99 11.19 5.40
N ALA A 33 -8.99 9.98 5.97
CA ALA A 33 -7.89 9.50 6.80
C ALA A 33 -6.58 9.39 6.00
N ALA A 34 -6.62 8.87 4.78
CA ALA A 34 -5.46 8.76 3.91
C ALA A 34 -4.90 10.14 3.52
N LEU A 35 -5.76 11.13 3.28
CA LEU A 35 -5.33 12.51 2.98
C LEU A 35 -4.58 13.12 4.17
N LEU A 36 -5.13 12.99 5.39
CA LEU A 36 -4.48 13.49 6.61
C LEU A 36 -3.15 12.78 6.87
N PHE A 37 -3.12 11.46 6.71
CA PHE A 37 -1.90 10.67 6.85
C PHE A 37 -0.86 11.04 5.80
N ALA A 38 -1.27 11.21 4.54
CA ALA A 38 -0.39 11.63 3.45
C ALA A 38 0.18 13.02 3.68
N ALA A 39 -0.64 13.99 4.10
CA ALA A 39 -0.18 15.34 4.43
C ALA A 39 0.88 15.31 5.54
N TRP A 40 0.69 14.47 6.57
CA TRP A 40 1.66 14.30 7.64
C TRP A 40 2.95 13.62 7.16
N VAL A 41 2.88 12.47 6.47
CA VAL A 41 4.07 11.75 6.00
C VAL A 41 4.86 12.58 4.99
N LEU A 42 4.18 13.15 4.00
CA LEU A 42 4.79 13.97 2.95
C LEU A 42 5.23 15.34 3.47
N GLY A 43 4.77 15.78 4.63
CA GLY A 43 5.28 16.97 5.32
C GLY A 43 6.78 16.91 5.60
N GLU A 44 7.34 15.71 5.78
CA GLU A 44 8.76 15.49 6.04
C GLU A 44 9.62 15.67 4.79
N LYS A 45 10.40 16.75 4.75
CA LYS A 45 11.28 17.07 3.61
C LYS A 45 12.31 15.98 3.31
N ARG A 46 12.83 15.29 4.34
CA ARG A 46 13.90 14.28 4.17
C ARG A 46 13.45 13.04 3.40
N THR A 47 12.19 12.61 3.54
CA THR A 47 11.68 11.38 2.91
C THR A 47 10.68 11.67 1.77
N ARG A 48 10.14 12.89 1.69
CA ARG A 48 9.11 13.31 0.72
C ARG A 48 9.41 12.88 -0.71
N SER A 49 10.65 13.05 -1.20
CA SER A 49 11.00 12.70 -2.57
C SER A 49 10.87 11.19 -2.83
N ALA A 50 11.42 10.36 -1.94
CA ALA A 50 11.34 8.91 -2.04
C ALA A 50 9.89 8.41 -1.84
N ASP A 51 9.15 9.03 -0.92
CA ASP A 51 7.75 8.70 -0.64
C ASP A 51 6.84 9.02 -1.84
N LEU A 52 6.99 10.21 -2.45
CA LEU A 52 6.26 10.58 -3.66
C LEU A 52 6.64 9.71 -4.86
N TRP A 53 7.94 9.44 -5.06
CA TRP A 53 8.42 8.60 -6.15
C TRP A 53 7.78 7.21 -6.11
N LEU A 54 7.69 6.65 -4.89
CA LEU A 54 7.09 5.35 -4.67
C LEU A 54 5.57 5.41 -4.78
N LEU A 55 4.92 6.45 -4.22
CA LEU A 55 3.48 6.64 -4.31
C LEU A 55 3.00 6.66 -5.76
N VAL A 56 3.66 7.44 -6.63
CA VAL A 56 3.30 7.53 -8.06
C VAL A 56 3.43 6.19 -8.80
N ARG A 57 4.30 5.27 -8.35
CA ARG A 57 4.57 4.01 -9.04
C ARG A 57 3.86 2.81 -8.44
N ALA A 58 3.82 2.70 -7.13
CA ALA A 58 3.26 1.56 -6.42
C ALA A 58 1.74 1.67 -6.22
N LEU A 59 1.20 2.88 -6.06
CA LEU A 59 -0.25 3.10 -5.94
C LEU A 59 -1.04 2.53 -7.14
N PRO A 60 -0.70 2.84 -8.40
CA PRO A 60 -1.44 2.27 -9.53
C PRO A 60 -1.28 0.76 -9.65
N ILE A 61 -0.13 0.18 -9.30
CA ILE A 61 0.08 -1.27 -9.32
C ILE A 61 -0.87 -1.96 -8.32
N GLY A 62 -0.90 -1.45 -7.08
CA GLY A 62 -1.77 -2.00 -6.04
C GLY A 62 -3.25 -1.82 -6.36
N TYR A 63 -3.66 -0.61 -6.76
CA TYR A 63 -5.04 -0.33 -7.11
C TYR A 63 -5.52 -1.16 -8.32
N ALA A 64 -4.66 -1.37 -9.31
CA ALA A 64 -4.96 -2.26 -10.44
C ALA A 64 -5.13 -3.71 -9.98
N SER A 65 -4.31 -4.18 -9.03
CA SER A 65 -4.45 -5.52 -8.46
C SER A 65 -5.81 -5.73 -7.81
N ASP A 66 -6.29 -4.78 -7.02
CA ASP A 66 -7.61 -4.91 -6.38
C ASP A 66 -8.76 -4.74 -7.36
N SER A 67 -8.59 -3.86 -8.34
CA SER A 67 -9.57 -3.69 -9.40
C SER A 67 -9.71 -4.94 -10.27
N LEU A 68 -8.66 -5.74 -10.42
CA LEU A 68 -8.71 -7.00 -11.15
C LEU A 68 -9.64 -8.01 -10.47
N TRP A 69 -9.67 -8.08 -9.13
CA TRP A 69 -10.61 -8.94 -8.41
C TRP A 69 -12.07 -8.58 -8.71
N VAL A 70 -12.37 -7.27 -8.78
CA VAL A 70 -13.70 -6.76 -9.13
C VAL A 70 -14.02 -7.04 -10.59
N ALA A 71 -13.10 -6.75 -11.50
CA ALA A 71 -13.29 -6.95 -12.94
C ALA A 71 -13.50 -8.43 -13.31
N CYS A 72 -12.82 -9.36 -12.62
CA CYS A 72 -13.03 -10.80 -12.77
C CYS A 72 -14.32 -11.30 -12.09
N GLY A 73 -15.01 -10.46 -11.30
CA GLY A 73 -16.17 -10.86 -10.52
C GLY A 73 -15.86 -11.76 -9.33
N TRP A 74 -14.62 -11.75 -8.82
CA TRP A 74 -14.17 -12.62 -7.73
C TRP A 74 -14.34 -11.97 -6.35
N MET A 75 -14.49 -10.65 -6.31
CA MET A 75 -14.66 -9.87 -5.10
C MET A 75 -15.59 -8.68 -5.33
N GLN A 76 -16.41 -8.37 -4.33
CA GLN A 76 -17.18 -7.13 -4.27
C GLN A 76 -16.79 -6.35 -3.03
N PHE A 77 -16.72 -5.03 -3.16
CA PHE A 77 -16.42 -4.12 -2.06
C PHE A 77 -17.69 -3.36 -1.64
N ALA A 78 -17.89 -3.17 -0.35
CA ALA A 78 -18.93 -2.27 0.18
C ALA A 78 -18.62 -0.82 -0.22
N GLU A 79 -19.65 0.04 -0.26
CA GLU A 79 -19.53 1.44 -0.69
C GLU A 79 -18.75 1.58 -2.01
N PRO A 80 -19.32 1.14 -3.14
CA PRO A 80 -18.60 1.01 -4.41
C PRO A 80 -18.23 2.36 -5.05
N TRP A 81 -18.47 3.50 -4.37
CA TRP A 81 -18.21 4.84 -4.88
C TRP A 81 -16.79 4.96 -5.50
N PRO A 82 -16.68 5.43 -6.75
CA PRO A 82 -17.69 6.11 -7.58
C PRO A 82 -18.66 5.24 -8.40
N GLY A 83 -18.72 3.94 -8.19
CA GLY A 83 -19.63 3.02 -8.89
C GLY A 83 -19.07 2.51 -10.23
N LEU A 84 -17.74 2.58 -10.40
CA LEU A 84 -17.04 2.04 -11.55
C LEU A 84 -16.83 0.52 -11.37
N PRO A 85 -16.63 -0.25 -12.45
CA PRO A 85 -16.28 -1.68 -12.38
C PRO A 85 -14.81 -1.90 -11.94
N LEU A 86 -14.39 -1.18 -10.90
CA LEU A 86 -13.03 -1.13 -10.35
C LEU A 86 -13.13 -1.09 -8.82
N ALA A 87 -12.00 -1.19 -8.13
CA ALA A 87 -11.97 -1.04 -6.68
C ALA A 87 -12.44 0.38 -6.26
N PRO A 88 -13.20 0.54 -5.16
CA PRO A 88 -13.71 1.84 -4.74
C PRO A 88 -12.61 2.76 -4.21
N ILE A 89 -12.94 4.04 -4.04
CA ILE A 89 -11.98 5.07 -3.64
C ILE A 89 -11.34 4.81 -2.26
N TRP A 90 -12.04 4.11 -1.36
CA TRP A 90 -11.47 3.76 -0.05
C TRP A 90 -10.39 2.66 -0.15
N ILE A 91 -10.40 1.83 -1.19
CA ILE A 91 -9.28 0.91 -1.48
C ILE A 91 -8.07 1.71 -1.97
N LEU A 92 -8.28 2.73 -2.80
CA LEU A 92 -7.21 3.66 -3.20
C LEU A 92 -6.60 4.38 -1.98
N ALA A 93 -7.43 4.70 -0.98
CA ALA A 93 -6.99 5.26 0.30
C ALA A 93 -6.12 4.27 1.11
N LEU A 94 -6.51 2.99 1.18
CA LEU A 94 -5.69 1.94 1.79
C LEU A 94 -4.34 1.80 1.11
N TRP A 95 -4.30 1.76 -0.22
CA TRP A 95 -3.04 1.69 -0.97
C TRP A 95 -2.17 2.93 -0.75
N THR A 96 -2.77 4.11 -0.66
CA THR A 96 -2.04 5.35 -0.33
C THR A 96 -1.37 5.24 1.03
N GLY A 97 -2.12 4.83 2.06
CA GLY A 97 -1.58 4.63 3.41
C GLY A 97 -0.49 3.55 3.44
N PHE A 98 -0.72 2.43 2.76
CA PHE A 98 0.21 1.30 2.70
C PHE A 98 1.52 1.70 2.03
N VAL A 99 1.47 2.36 0.86
CA VAL A 99 2.68 2.79 0.15
C VAL A 99 3.49 3.79 0.99
N LEU A 100 2.81 4.72 1.67
CA LEU A 100 3.46 5.67 2.58
C LEU A 100 3.98 5.03 3.88
N SER A 101 3.71 3.75 4.12
CA SER A 101 4.29 2.98 5.22
C SER A 101 5.61 2.29 4.85
N ILE A 102 5.85 2.06 3.56
CA ILE A 102 6.97 1.28 3.01
C ILE A 102 8.33 1.81 3.48
N ASN A 103 8.55 3.12 3.35
CA ASN A 103 9.82 3.76 3.71
C ASN A 103 10.00 4.03 5.20
N HIS A 104 8.99 3.71 6.01
CA HIS A 104 8.90 4.10 7.41
C HIS A 104 8.73 2.86 8.28
N SER A 105 7.50 2.50 8.62
CA SER A 105 7.20 1.37 9.51
C SER A 105 7.59 0.01 8.91
N LEU A 106 7.61 -0.13 7.58
CA LEU A 106 7.99 -1.36 6.89
C LEU A 106 9.43 -1.37 6.36
N SER A 107 10.21 -0.32 6.62
CA SER A 107 11.58 -0.18 6.10
C SER A 107 12.53 -1.30 6.56
N PHE A 108 12.22 -1.99 7.67
CA PHE A 108 12.99 -3.14 8.16
C PHE A 108 12.94 -4.36 7.21
N LEU A 109 12.03 -4.36 6.24
CA LEU A 109 11.91 -5.38 5.18
C LEU A 109 12.77 -5.05 3.95
N HIS A 110 13.36 -3.85 3.86
CA HIS A 110 14.27 -3.53 2.77
C HIS A 110 15.47 -4.50 2.76
N GLY A 111 15.80 -5.01 1.57
CA GLY A 111 16.84 -6.02 1.38
C GLY A 111 16.47 -7.43 1.82
N ARG A 112 15.22 -7.67 2.27
CA ARG A 112 14.73 -8.99 2.74
C ARG A 112 13.50 -9.46 1.95
N PRO A 113 13.60 -9.68 0.63
CA PRO A 113 12.46 -9.99 -0.23
C PRO A 113 11.75 -11.29 0.16
N TRP A 114 12.47 -12.30 0.68
CA TRP A 114 11.86 -13.55 1.15
C TRP A 114 10.96 -13.33 2.37
N LEU A 115 11.39 -12.48 3.31
CA LEU A 115 10.60 -12.16 4.50
C LEU A 115 9.38 -11.34 4.10
N ALA A 116 9.56 -10.39 3.19
CA ALA A 116 8.47 -9.63 2.59
C ALA A 116 7.45 -10.55 1.88
N ALA A 117 7.89 -11.55 1.12
CA ALA A 117 7.01 -12.52 0.48
C ALA A 117 6.20 -13.32 1.52
N LEU A 118 6.87 -13.83 2.57
CA LEU A 118 6.20 -14.57 3.64
C LEU A 118 5.19 -13.72 4.39
N LEU A 119 5.56 -12.50 4.78
CA LEU A 119 4.67 -11.59 5.48
C LEU A 119 3.51 -11.15 4.59
N GLY A 120 3.74 -10.92 3.30
CA GLY A 120 2.69 -10.63 2.33
C GLY A 120 1.70 -11.79 2.19
N ALA A 121 2.21 -13.01 2.03
CA ALA A 121 1.40 -14.22 1.91
C ALA A 121 0.50 -14.48 3.14
N ILE A 122 0.91 -14.01 4.32
CA ILE A 122 0.16 -14.21 5.57
C ILE A 122 -0.76 -13.01 5.83
N PHE A 123 -0.18 -11.80 5.92
CA PHE A 123 -0.90 -10.60 6.34
C PHE A 123 -1.76 -9.98 5.25
N GLY A 124 -1.42 -10.21 3.97
CA GLY A 124 -2.27 -9.85 2.84
C GLY A 124 -3.64 -10.51 2.96
N PRO A 125 -3.76 -11.84 2.84
CA PRO A 125 -5.04 -12.55 3.00
C PRO A 125 -5.74 -12.26 4.33
N ALA A 126 -5.00 -12.16 5.44
CA ALA A 126 -5.58 -11.85 6.74
C ALA A 126 -6.30 -10.49 6.76
N ALA A 127 -5.75 -9.47 6.08
CA ALA A 127 -6.38 -8.15 6.01
C ALA A 127 -7.70 -8.19 5.23
N TYR A 128 -7.77 -8.91 4.11
CA TYR A 128 -9.01 -9.06 3.33
C TYR A 128 -10.03 -9.92 4.09
N TYR A 129 -9.58 -10.99 4.75
CA TYR A 129 -10.45 -11.81 5.58
C TYR A 129 -11.06 -11.00 6.72
N ALA A 130 -10.27 -10.14 7.37
CA ALA A 130 -10.75 -9.22 8.40
C ALA A 130 -11.74 -8.18 7.84
N ALA A 131 -11.46 -7.61 6.67
CA ALA A 131 -12.38 -6.69 6.00
C ALA A 131 -13.73 -7.36 5.68
N ALA A 132 -13.70 -8.61 5.22
CA ALA A 132 -14.90 -9.36 4.89
C ALA A 132 -15.71 -9.76 6.14
N ASN A 133 -15.08 -10.40 7.12
CA ASN A 133 -15.78 -11.03 8.25
C ASN A 133 -15.87 -10.16 9.51
N GLY A 134 -14.97 -9.19 9.67
CA GLY A 134 -14.94 -8.30 10.83
C GLY A 134 -15.70 -6.99 10.61
N PHE A 135 -15.83 -6.55 9.36
CA PHE A 135 -16.36 -5.22 9.03
C PHE A 135 -17.41 -5.23 7.91
N ASN A 136 -17.71 -6.37 7.29
CA ASN A 136 -18.63 -6.46 6.14
C ASN A 136 -18.23 -5.49 4.99
N ALA A 137 -16.96 -5.15 4.87
CA ALA A 137 -16.46 -4.20 3.88
C ALA A 137 -16.17 -4.87 2.53
N THR A 138 -16.15 -6.20 2.49
CA THR A 138 -15.79 -6.98 1.31
C THR A 138 -16.54 -8.29 1.29
N ARG A 139 -16.93 -8.77 0.11
CA ARG A 139 -17.52 -10.08 -0.10
C ARG A 139 -16.69 -10.84 -1.14
N PHE A 140 -16.38 -12.09 -0.86
CA PHE A 140 -15.73 -12.99 -1.81
C PHE A 140 -16.80 -13.75 -2.59
N GLU A 141 -16.68 -13.77 -3.92
CA GLU A 141 -17.58 -14.52 -4.80
C GLU A 141 -17.02 -15.90 -5.15
N LEU A 142 -15.71 -16.12 -4.93
CA LEU A 142 -15.07 -17.43 -4.99
C LEU A 142 -15.14 -18.15 -3.65
N ASP A 143 -14.94 -19.47 -3.69
CA ASP A 143 -14.73 -20.29 -2.48
C ASP A 143 -13.61 -19.70 -1.63
N LEU A 144 -13.87 -19.55 -0.33
CA LEU A 144 -12.97 -18.87 0.60
C LEU A 144 -11.53 -19.41 0.55
N PRO A 145 -11.26 -20.73 0.59
CA PRO A 145 -9.87 -21.22 0.52
C PRO A 145 -9.16 -20.86 -0.78
N VAL A 146 -9.89 -20.88 -1.90
CA VAL A 146 -9.35 -20.48 -3.21
C VAL A 146 -9.02 -19.00 -3.20
N MET A 147 -9.92 -18.16 -2.68
CA MET A 147 -9.69 -16.72 -2.61
C MET A 147 -8.50 -16.36 -1.72
N LEU A 148 -8.39 -16.99 -0.54
CA LEU A 148 -7.27 -16.77 0.37
C LEU A 148 -5.94 -17.22 -0.24
N LEU A 149 -5.92 -18.32 -1.00
CA LEU A 149 -4.72 -18.77 -1.71
C LEU A 149 -4.32 -17.79 -2.82
N LEU A 150 -5.27 -17.30 -3.62
CA LEU A 150 -5.01 -16.30 -4.65
C LEU A 150 -4.45 -15.00 -4.04
N LEU A 151 -5.06 -14.51 -2.96
CA LEU A 151 -4.55 -13.36 -2.22
C LEU A 151 -3.15 -13.61 -1.68
N ALA A 152 -2.86 -14.82 -1.17
CA ALA A 152 -1.55 -15.16 -0.63
C ALA A 152 -0.48 -15.09 -1.73
N MET A 153 -0.76 -15.67 -2.90
CA MET A 153 0.14 -15.64 -4.05
C MET A 153 0.39 -14.22 -4.55
N VAL A 154 -0.66 -13.41 -4.69
CA VAL A 154 -0.55 -12.02 -5.15
C VAL A 154 0.25 -11.18 -4.16
N TRP A 155 -0.05 -11.26 -2.87
CA TRP A 155 0.66 -10.47 -1.85
C TRP A 155 2.09 -10.96 -1.60
N ALA A 156 2.37 -12.26 -1.80
CA ALA A 156 3.73 -12.80 -1.79
C ALA A 156 4.62 -12.20 -2.89
N VAL A 157 4.02 -11.65 -3.95
CA VAL A 157 4.74 -10.97 -5.04
C VAL A 157 4.71 -9.45 -4.88
N LEU A 158 3.54 -8.87 -4.59
CA LEU A 158 3.37 -7.41 -4.53
C LEU A 158 4.21 -6.74 -3.45
N LEU A 159 4.20 -7.27 -2.22
CA LEU A 159 4.93 -6.67 -1.12
C LEU A 159 6.46 -6.64 -1.38
N PRO A 160 7.13 -7.76 -1.75
CA PRO A 160 8.54 -7.71 -2.08
C PRO A 160 8.85 -6.88 -3.33
N LEU A 161 7.96 -6.86 -4.33
CA LEU A 161 8.12 -6.01 -5.50
C LEU A 161 8.22 -4.53 -5.11
N ILE A 162 7.24 -4.02 -4.35
CA ILE A 162 7.16 -2.62 -3.93
C ILE A 162 8.35 -2.25 -3.02
N LEU A 163 8.69 -3.11 -2.06
CA LEU A 163 9.86 -2.91 -1.19
C LEU A 163 11.16 -2.88 -1.97
N THR A 164 11.31 -3.75 -2.97
CA THR A 164 12.52 -3.80 -3.80
C THR A 164 12.62 -2.57 -4.70
N MET A 165 11.50 -2.11 -5.28
CA MET A 165 11.44 -0.85 -6.03
C MET A 165 11.92 0.33 -5.17
N SER A 166 11.41 0.43 -3.95
CA SER A 166 11.83 1.48 -3.02
C SER A 166 13.30 1.38 -2.63
N ALA A 167 13.75 0.20 -2.21
CA ALA A 167 15.12 -0.02 -1.78
C ALA A 167 16.13 0.30 -2.90
N ARG A 168 15.84 -0.11 -4.14
CA ARG A 168 16.67 0.21 -5.31
C ARG A 168 16.72 1.72 -5.58
N HIS A 169 15.57 2.41 -5.54
CA HIS A 169 15.53 3.85 -5.78
C HIS A 169 16.35 4.62 -4.74
N GLN A 170 16.22 4.27 -3.46
CA GLN A 170 16.98 4.91 -2.39
C GLN A 170 18.48 4.59 -2.45
N ALA A 171 18.87 3.39 -2.91
CA ALA A 171 20.27 3.06 -3.12
C ALA A 171 20.90 3.93 -4.21
N LEU A 172 20.18 4.16 -5.32
CA LEU A 172 20.63 5.03 -6.41
C LEU A 172 20.79 6.49 -5.97
N GLN A 173 19.89 7.00 -5.12
CA GLN A 173 19.98 8.38 -4.60
C GLN A 173 21.15 8.61 -3.63
N ARG A 174 21.72 7.55 -3.05
CA ARG A 174 22.84 7.65 -2.11
C ARG A 174 24.21 7.58 -2.80
N MET A 175 24.27 7.26 -4.09
CA MET A 175 25.53 7.23 -4.83
C MET A 175 26.06 8.66 -5.00
N PRO A 176 27.31 8.96 -4.59
CA PRO A 176 27.88 10.27 -4.80
C PRO A 176 27.95 10.54 -6.30
N THR A 177 27.43 11.70 -6.74
CA THR A 177 27.60 12.17 -8.11
C THR A 177 29.10 12.26 -8.36
N VAL A 178 29.64 11.37 -9.20
CA VAL A 178 31.04 11.47 -9.62
C VAL A 178 31.18 12.81 -10.31
N ALA A 179 31.87 13.75 -9.68
CA ALA A 179 32.27 14.99 -10.33
C ALA A 179 33.20 14.59 -11.47
N ILE A 180 32.72 14.73 -12.72
CA ILE A 180 33.60 14.63 -13.87
C ILE A 180 34.56 15.82 -13.74
N PRO A 181 35.88 15.61 -13.63
CA PRO A 181 36.82 16.71 -13.67
C PRO A 181 36.62 17.38 -15.03
N THR A 182 36.12 18.61 -15.03
CA THR A 182 36.21 19.47 -16.21
C THR A 182 37.70 19.67 -16.42
N GLY A 183 38.26 18.95 -17.38
CA GLY A 183 39.61 19.16 -17.88
C GLY A 183 39.69 20.53 -18.53
N GLU A 184 39.78 21.58 -17.72
CA GLU A 184 40.40 22.84 -18.08
C GLU A 184 41.83 22.79 -17.55
N GLU A 185 42.64 21.94 -18.18
CA GLU A 185 44.07 22.19 -18.29
C GLU A 185 44.37 22.51 -19.75
N GLN A 186 44.50 23.82 -20.02
CA GLN A 186 45.58 24.49 -20.79
C GLN A 186 45.10 25.79 -21.43
#